data_AF-A0A2J0PRH5-F1
#
_entry.id   AF-A0A2J0PRH5-F1
#
_cell.length_a   1.000
_cell.length_b   1.000
_cell.length_c   1.000
_cell.angle_alpha   90.00
_cell.angle_beta   90.00
_cell.angle_gamma   90.00
#
_symmetry.space_group_name_H-M   'P 1'
#
loop_
_entity.id
_entity.type
_entity.pdbx_description
1 polymer ?
#
loop_
_entity_poly.entity_id
_entity_poly.type
_entity_poly.pdbx_seq_one_letter_code
_entity_poly.pdbx_strand_id
1 'polypeptide(L)'
;MILDKLLMFSEAQAVTAGGASTDVIDLAPIDGTRRDIGVGYPLEFWANVNTTATAAGAATLNVQLQTSPDNSTWTTLYDSGTLALAALTAGKRLFSAKVPAGVQRYLRVNYVVGTGPLTAGAFTSGINLDVDNNTPYYPIRSKVTG
;
A
#
# COMPACT_ATOMS: atom_id res chain seq x y z
N MET A 1 -0.05 2.14 -15.37
CA MET A 1 0.59 3.12 -14.46
C MET A 1 2.06 3.26 -14.83
N ILE A 2 2.64 4.46 -14.68
CA ILE A 2 4.10 4.67 -14.81
C ILE A 2 4.73 4.65 -13.42
N LEU A 3 5.78 3.86 -13.18
CA LEU A 3 6.39 3.73 -11.86
C LEU A 3 7.61 4.63 -11.73
N ASP A 4 7.70 5.37 -10.62
CA ASP A 4 8.90 6.10 -10.20
C ASP A 4 9.57 5.33 -9.06
N LYS A 5 10.83 4.93 -9.26
CA LYS A 5 11.62 4.17 -8.30
C LYS A 5 11.75 4.90 -6.96
N LEU A 6 11.81 6.24 -6.94
CA LEU A 6 11.94 7.02 -5.71
C LEU A 6 10.63 7.11 -4.90
N LEU A 7 9.50 6.73 -5.51
CA LEU A 7 8.20 6.69 -4.87
C LEU A 7 7.71 5.27 -4.59
N MET A 8 8.60 4.27 -4.64
CA MET A 8 8.31 2.90 -4.24
C MET A 8 8.73 2.66 -2.78
N PHE A 9 7.89 1.95 -2.05
CA PHE A 9 8.19 1.52 -0.67
C PHE A 9 8.77 0.11 -0.63
N SER A 10 8.39 -0.73 -1.59
CA SER A 10 8.81 -2.13 -1.66
C SER A 10 8.66 -2.68 -3.08
N GLU A 11 9.55 -3.59 -3.45
CA GLU A 11 9.55 -4.29 -4.73
C GLU A 11 9.63 -5.80 -4.51
N ALA A 12 8.50 -6.48 -4.69
CA ALA A 12 8.35 -7.91 -4.43
C ALA A 12 8.93 -8.33 -3.06
N GLN A 13 8.74 -7.50 -2.04
CA GLN A 13 9.22 -7.77 -0.69
C GLN A 13 8.48 -8.98 -0.13
N ALA A 14 9.23 -10.01 0.24
CA ALA A 14 8.69 -11.16 0.96
C ALA A 14 8.24 -10.74 2.37
N VAL A 15 7.01 -11.06 2.72
CA VAL A 15 6.42 -10.76 4.04
C VAL A 15 5.92 -12.06 4.66
N THR A 16 6.47 -12.42 5.81
CA THR A 16 6.10 -13.63 6.57
C THR A 16 5.46 -13.27 7.91
N ALA A 17 6.24 -12.70 8.84
CA ALA A 17 5.77 -12.28 10.16
C ALA A 17 5.21 -10.84 10.21
N GLY A 18 5.17 -10.15 9.07
CA GLY A 18 4.95 -8.70 9.02
C GLY A 18 6.23 -7.89 9.24
N GLY A 19 6.15 -6.58 9.04
CA GLY A 19 7.27 -5.66 9.18
C GLY A 19 7.16 -4.43 8.28
N ALA A 20 8.10 -3.51 8.47
CA ALA A 20 8.22 -2.32 7.63
C ALA A 20 8.61 -2.68 6.19
N SER A 21 8.28 -1.78 5.28
CA SER A 21 8.72 -1.83 3.89
C SER A 21 10.24 -1.73 3.78
N THR A 22 10.82 -2.24 2.68
CA THR A 22 12.27 -2.18 2.44
C THR A 22 12.79 -0.76 2.35
N ASP A 23 11.99 0.14 1.79
CA ASP A 23 12.35 1.51 1.53
C ASP A 23 11.45 2.47 2.31
N VAL A 24 12.03 3.63 2.64
CA VAL A 24 11.37 4.77 3.26
C VAL A 24 11.51 5.94 2.29
N ILE A 25 10.40 6.58 1.94
CA ILE A 25 10.41 7.80 1.13
C ILE A 25 10.73 8.98 2.08
N ASP A 26 11.83 9.69 1.82
CA ASP A 26 12.09 11.02 2.37
C ASP A 26 11.60 12.07 1.36
N LEU A 27 10.61 12.85 1.75
CA LEU A 27 10.07 13.91 0.90
C LEU A 27 10.99 15.15 0.82
N ALA A 28 12.17 15.08 1.46
CA ALA A 28 13.25 16.06 1.46
C ALA A 28 12.81 17.44 2.02
N PRO A 29 13.76 18.35 2.35
CA PRO A 29 13.37 19.65 2.87
C PRO A 29 12.70 20.50 1.79
N ILE A 30 11.51 21.00 2.12
CA ILE A 30 10.94 22.23 1.54
C ILE A 30 11.55 23.42 2.30
N ASP A 31 11.57 24.61 1.69
CA ASP A 31 11.81 25.90 2.37
C ASP A 31 10.70 26.24 3.41
N GLY A 32 10.36 25.29 4.29
CA GLY A 32 9.24 25.32 5.21
C GLY A 32 9.21 24.07 6.11
N THR A 33 8.26 24.01 7.04
CA THR A 33 8.25 22.97 8.10
C THR A 33 7.65 21.64 7.66
N ARG A 34 6.96 21.56 6.51
CA ARG A 34 6.20 20.36 6.09
C ARG A 34 5.87 20.31 4.60
N ARG A 35 6.05 19.13 3.99
CA ARG A 35 5.56 18.77 2.64
C ARG A 35 4.40 17.79 2.74
N ASP A 36 3.17 18.29 2.85
CA ASP A 36 1.99 17.42 2.84
C ASP A 36 1.55 17.12 1.40
N ILE A 37 1.86 15.91 0.91
CA ILE A 37 1.43 15.46 -0.43
C ILE A 37 0.04 14.82 -0.44
N GLY A 38 -0.63 14.75 0.72
CA GLY A 38 -2.02 14.32 0.82
C GLY A 38 -3.03 15.45 0.60
N VAL A 39 -2.55 16.69 0.47
CA VAL A 39 -3.35 17.85 0.07
C VAL A 39 -3.06 18.24 -1.38
N GLY A 40 -4.04 18.84 -2.06
CA GLY A 40 -3.91 19.24 -3.46
C GLY A 40 -4.35 18.14 -4.42
N TYR A 41 -3.53 17.83 -5.43
CA TYR A 41 -3.90 16.82 -6.42
C TYR A 41 -3.82 15.42 -5.80
N PRO A 42 -4.86 14.57 -5.97
CA PRO A 42 -4.98 13.33 -5.20
C PRO A 42 -4.08 12.21 -5.77
N LEU A 43 -2.88 12.09 -5.22
CA LEU A 43 -1.96 10.97 -5.46
C LEU A 43 -2.53 9.66 -4.91
N GLU A 44 -2.22 8.56 -5.57
CA GLU A 44 -2.66 7.22 -5.20
C GLU A 44 -1.57 6.43 -4.52
N PHE A 45 -1.86 5.95 -3.31
CA PHE A 45 -1.16 4.89 -2.63
C PHE A 45 -1.77 3.54 -3.00
N TRP A 46 -0.93 2.60 -3.44
CA TRP A 46 -1.37 1.30 -3.91
C TRP A 46 -0.45 0.17 -3.43
N ALA A 47 -0.98 -1.05 -3.41
CA ALA A 47 -0.22 -2.28 -3.17
C ALA A 47 -0.68 -3.41 -4.11
N ASN A 48 0.28 -4.15 -4.65
CA ASN A 48 0.08 -5.33 -5.51
C ASN A 48 0.68 -6.58 -4.88
N VAL A 49 0.11 -7.73 -5.23
CA VAL A 49 0.62 -9.05 -4.88
C VAL A 49 1.49 -9.57 -6.01
N ASN A 50 2.78 -9.77 -5.75
CA ASN A 50 3.72 -10.38 -6.70
C ASN A 50 3.69 -11.92 -6.60
N THR A 51 3.61 -12.44 -5.37
CA THR A 51 3.55 -13.87 -5.08
C THR A 51 2.35 -14.14 -4.19
N THR A 52 1.50 -15.09 -4.60
CA THR A 52 0.31 -15.50 -3.84
C THR A 52 0.72 -15.84 -2.41
N ALA A 53 0.00 -15.25 -1.45
CA ALA A 53 0.27 -15.51 -0.06
C ALA A 53 -0.22 -16.91 0.34
N THR A 54 0.58 -17.61 1.12
CA THR A 54 0.23 -18.91 1.71
C THR A 54 0.46 -18.85 3.21
N ALA A 55 -0.28 -19.66 3.97
CA ALA A 55 -0.09 -19.85 5.40
C ALA A 55 -0.64 -21.21 5.81
N ALA A 56 -0.21 -21.72 6.97
CA ALA A 56 -0.76 -22.95 7.54
C ALA A 56 -2.21 -22.77 8.03
N GLY A 57 -2.61 -21.53 8.34
CA GLY A 57 -3.95 -21.18 8.84
C GLY A 57 -4.54 -19.97 8.11
N ALA A 58 -5.56 -19.37 8.71
CA ALA A 58 -6.26 -18.21 8.17
C ALA A 58 -5.51 -16.89 8.45
N ALA A 59 -4.24 -16.81 8.04
CA ALA A 59 -3.44 -15.60 8.18
C ALA A 59 -4.09 -14.42 7.45
N THR A 60 -3.86 -13.22 7.96
CA THR A 60 -4.39 -11.99 7.37
C THR A 60 -3.29 -10.96 7.16
N LEU A 61 -3.52 -10.01 6.27
CA LEU A 61 -2.62 -8.90 6.00
C LEU A 61 -3.38 -7.58 6.17
N ASN A 62 -2.78 -6.62 6.86
CA ASN A 62 -3.18 -5.23 6.83
C ASN A 62 -1.97 -4.40 6.37
N VAL A 63 -2.18 -3.57 5.35
CA VAL A 63 -1.16 -2.71 4.77
C VAL A 63 -1.40 -1.29 5.22
N GLN A 64 -0.45 -0.74 5.98
CA GLN A 64 -0.56 0.57 6.58
C GLN A 64 0.42 1.55 5.95
N LEU A 65 -0.06 2.71 5.49
CA LEU A 65 0.82 3.84 5.19
C LEU A 65 1.12 4.58 6.48
N GLN A 66 2.40 4.68 6.83
CA GLN A 66 2.86 5.36 8.03
C GLN A 66 3.67 6.59 7.67
N THR A 67 3.55 7.64 8.48
CA THR A 67 4.34 8.85 8.37
C THR A 67 5.18 9.10 9.62
N SER A 68 6.27 9.83 9.46
CA SER A 68 7.17 10.17 10.56
C SER A 68 7.84 11.54 10.32
N PRO A 69 8.08 12.33 11.37
CA PRO A 69 8.87 13.55 11.25
C PRO A 69 10.38 13.26 11.23
N ASP A 70 10.80 12.13 11.81
CA ASP A 70 12.19 11.86 12.23
C ASP A 70 12.74 10.50 11.75
N ASN A 71 11.95 9.71 11.03
CA ASN A 71 12.25 8.34 10.59
C ASN A 71 12.42 7.34 11.75
N SER A 72 11.87 7.65 12.93
CA SER A 72 11.98 6.82 14.14
C SER A 72 10.62 6.59 14.80
N THR A 73 9.82 7.63 14.95
CA THR A 73 8.46 7.56 15.50
C THR A 73 7.43 7.60 14.38
N TRP A 74 6.58 6.58 14.31
CA TRP A 74 5.68 6.36 13.17
C TRP A 74 4.22 6.43 13.59
N THR A 75 3.42 7.13 12.79
CA THR A 75 1.96 7.19 12.93
C THR A 75 1.30 6.69 11.66
N THR A 76 0.22 5.93 11.81
CA THR A 76 -0.54 5.40 10.66
C THR A 76 -1.45 6.50 10.08
N LEU A 77 -1.32 6.77 8.78
CA LEU A 77 -2.19 7.68 8.01
C LEU A 77 -3.31 6.93 7.30
N TYR A 78 -3.01 5.75 6.77
CA TYR A 78 -3.97 4.90 6.07
C TYR A 78 -3.82 3.46 6.56
N ASP A 79 -4.95 2.78 6.67
CA ASP A 79 -5.07 1.38 7.05
C ASP A 79 -6.00 0.70 6.05
N SER A 80 -5.56 -0.40 5.42
CA SER A 80 -6.36 -1.12 4.43
C SER A 80 -7.53 -1.90 5.04
N GLY A 81 -7.57 -2.01 6.37
CA GLY A 81 -8.31 -3.05 7.06
C GLY A 81 -7.67 -4.43 6.88
N THR A 82 -8.27 -5.42 7.53
CA THR A 82 -7.85 -6.82 7.47
C THR A 82 -8.20 -7.44 6.11
N LEU A 83 -7.19 -7.79 5.33
CA LEU A 83 -7.31 -8.55 4.10
C LEU A 83 -7.12 -10.04 4.41
N ALA A 84 -8.14 -10.84 4.07
CA ALA A 84 -8.08 -12.29 4.23
C ALA A 84 -7.11 -12.93 3.22
N LEU A 85 -6.52 -14.08 3.58
CA LEU A 85 -5.59 -14.83 2.73
C LEU A 85 -6.10 -15.04 1.29
N ALA A 86 -7.40 -15.31 1.12
CA ALA A 86 -8.02 -15.52 -0.19
C ALA A 86 -7.96 -14.30 -1.12
N ALA A 87 -7.81 -13.08 -0.59
CA ALA A 87 -7.65 -11.87 -1.37
C ALA A 87 -6.20 -11.68 -1.88
N LEU A 88 -5.22 -12.35 -1.26
CA LEU A 88 -3.79 -12.14 -1.48
C LEU A 88 -3.24 -13.04 -2.61
N THR A 89 -3.84 -12.94 -3.80
CA THR A 89 -3.47 -13.76 -4.97
C THR A 89 -2.58 -13.00 -5.94
N ALA A 90 -1.57 -13.67 -6.51
CA ALA A 90 -0.62 -13.06 -7.44
C ALA A 90 -1.30 -12.30 -8.58
N GLY A 91 -0.78 -11.12 -8.90
CA GLY A 91 -1.32 -10.24 -9.94
C GLY A 91 -2.49 -9.35 -9.48
N LYS A 92 -3.03 -9.53 -8.27
CA LYS A 92 -4.08 -8.64 -7.74
C LYS A 92 -3.51 -7.33 -7.21
N ARG A 93 -4.25 -6.25 -7.46
CA ARG A 93 -4.20 -5.01 -6.69
C ARG A 93 -4.99 -5.21 -5.40
N LEU A 94 -4.36 -4.99 -4.25
CA LEU A 94 -5.03 -5.08 -2.95
C LEU A 94 -5.97 -3.90 -2.72
N PHE A 95 -5.49 -2.70 -3.05
CA PHE A 95 -6.24 -1.45 -3.00
C PHE A 95 -5.53 -0.39 -3.85
N SER A 96 -6.28 0.67 -4.16
CA SER A 96 -5.74 1.95 -4.59
C SER A 96 -6.51 3.03 -3.84
N ALA A 97 -5.83 3.78 -2.98
CA ALA A 97 -6.44 4.77 -2.11
C ALA A 97 -5.73 6.11 -2.31
N LYS A 98 -6.44 7.22 -2.07
CA LYS A 98 -5.80 8.53 -2.09
C LYS A 98 -4.92 8.69 -0.86
N VAL A 99 -3.74 9.27 -1.04
CA VAL A 99 -2.85 9.60 0.08
C VAL A 99 -3.58 10.57 1.01
N PRO A 100 -3.79 10.23 2.30
CA PRO A 100 -4.48 11.12 3.23
C PRO A 100 -3.65 12.37 3.53
N ALA A 101 -4.32 13.50 3.80
CA ALA A 101 -3.68 14.65 4.41
C ALA A 101 -3.10 14.25 5.78
N GLY A 102 -2.07 14.98 6.25
CA GLY A 102 -1.34 14.58 7.46
C GLY A 102 0.08 14.10 7.19
N VAL A 103 0.52 14.06 5.92
CA VAL A 103 1.85 13.59 5.55
C VAL A 103 2.94 14.49 6.15
N GLN A 104 3.94 13.85 6.73
CA GLN A 104 5.17 14.43 7.27
C GLN A 104 6.36 14.07 6.38
N ARG A 105 7.59 14.31 6.86
CA ARG A 105 8.80 14.18 6.03
C ARG A 105 9.02 12.77 5.49
N TYR A 106 8.83 11.75 6.32
CA TYR A 106 9.08 10.37 5.95
C TYR A 106 7.77 9.61 5.78
N LEU A 107 7.72 8.74 4.78
CA LEU A 107 6.65 7.78 4.56
C LEU A 107 7.22 6.38 4.44
N ARG A 108 6.55 5.40 5.03
CA ARG A 108 6.83 3.98 4.81
C ARG A 108 5.54 3.18 4.79
N VAL A 109 5.63 1.94 4.33
CA VAL A 109 4.56 0.97 4.53
C VAL A 109 4.91 0.07 5.72
N ASN A 110 3.90 -0.32 6.50
CA ASN A 110 4.01 -1.35 7.51
C ASN A 110 3.03 -2.48 7.19
N TYR A 111 3.55 -3.67 6.96
CA TYR A 111 2.77 -4.88 6.70
C TYR A 111 2.49 -5.56 8.04
N VAL A 112 1.24 -5.52 8.49
CA VAL A 112 0.80 -6.19 9.72
C VAL A 112 0.21 -7.54 9.34
N VAL A 113 0.88 -8.61 9.75
CA VAL A 113 0.36 -9.98 9.57
C VAL A 113 -0.37 -10.42 10.83
N GLY A 114 -1.64 -10.79 10.68
CA GLY A 114 -2.48 -11.31 11.76
C GLY A 114 -2.69 -12.81 11.66
N THR A 115 -3.16 -13.43 12.76
CA THR A 115 -3.65 -14.83 12.80
C THR A 115 -2.66 -15.90 12.30
N GLY A 116 -1.36 -15.66 12.50
CA GLY A 116 -0.26 -16.57 12.18
C GLY A 116 0.58 -16.06 11.00
N PRO A 117 1.86 -16.49 10.87
CA PRO A 117 2.73 -15.98 9.82
C PRO A 117 2.28 -16.48 8.44
N LEU A 118 2.52 -15.64 7.43
CA LEU A 118 2.56 -16.10 6.05
C LEU A 118 3.79 -17.01 5.86
N THR A 119 3.61 -18.11 5.16
CA THR A 119 4.68 -19.02 4.74
C THR A 119 5.25 -18.64 3.37
N ALA A 120 4.49 -17.90 2.57
CA ALA A 120 4.93 -17.21 1.37
C ALA A 120 4.04 -15.98 1.14
N GLY A 121 4.52 -15.02 0.36
CA GLY A 121 3.79 -13.81 0.01
C GLY A 121 4.77 -12.69 -0.26
N ALA A 122 4.66 -12.07 -1.43
CA ALA A 122 5.51 -10.97 -1.81
C ALA A 122 4.69 -9.81 -2.34
N PHE A 123 5.02 -8.58 -1.91
CA PHE A 123 4.22 -7.40 -2.17
C PHE A 123 5.07 -6.26 -2.73
N THR A 124 4.46 -5.49 -3.63
CA THR A 124 5.03 -4.25 -4.18
C THR A 124 4.08 -3.12 -3.82
N SER A 125 4.60 -1.99 -3.36
CA SER A 125 3.80 -0.82 -3.02
C SER A 125 4.51 0.48 -3.37
N GLY A 126 3.73 1.51 -3.67
CA GLY A 126 4.26 2.81 -4.06
C GLY A 126 3.18 3.89 -4.16
N ILE A 127 3.61 5.07 -4.59
CA ILE A 127 2.75 6.23 -4.85
C ILE A 127 2.80 6.60 -6.34
N ASN A 128 1.63 6.85 -6.91
CA ASN A 128 1.44 7.19 -8.31
C ASN A 128 0.50 8.40 -8.47
N LEU A 129 0.63 9.14 -9.57
CA LEU A 129 -0.40 10.12 -9.95
C LEU A 129 -1.71 9.41 -10.29
N ASP A 130 -1.63 8.46 -11.23
CA ASP A 130 -2.74 7.61 -11.67
C ASP A 130 -2.28 6.16 -11.74
N VAL A 131 -3.20 5.27 -11.39
CA VAL A 131 -3.00 3.82 -11.48
C VAL A 131 -3.76 3.24 -12.66
N ASP A 132 -3.27 2.12 -13.18
CA ASP A 132 -4.06 1.31 -14.11
C ASP A 132 -5.22 0.63 -13.38
N ASN A 133 -6.31 0.42 -14.12
CA ASN A 133 -7.45 -0.34 -13.62
C ASN A 133 -7.14 -1.83 -13.69
N ASN A 134 -6.69 -2.40 -12.56
CA ASN A 134 -6.46 -3.84 -12.39
C ASN A 134 -7.69 -4.55 -11.78
N THR A 135 -8.89 -4.19 -12.25
CA THR A 135 -10.13 -4.91 -11.94
C THR A 135 -10.67 -5.61 -13.19
N PRO A 136 -11.12 -6.87 -13.09
CA PRO A 136 -11.80 -7.53 -14.20
C PRO A 136 -13.04 -6.71 -14.60
N TYR A 137 -13.17 -6.42 -15.88
CA TYR A 137 -14.33 -5.70 -16.43
C TYR A 137 -15.62 -6.38 -15.97
N TYR A 138 -16.55 -5.64 -15.35
CA TYR A 138 -17.81 -6.19 -14.91
C TYR A 138 -18.56 -6.80 -16.11
N PRO A 139 -18.93 -8.10 -16.08
CA PRO A 139 -19.62 -8.74 -17.20
C PRO A 139 -21.07 -8.24 -17.37
N ILE A 140 -21.57 -7.46 -16.40
CA ILE A 140 -22.94 -7.00 -16.36
C ILE A 140 -22.98 -5.54 -16.80
N ARG A 141 -23.59 -5.29 -17.96
CA ARG A 141 -23.85 -3.94 -18.45
C ARG A 141 -24.92 -3.28 -17.58
N SER A 142 -24.74 -2.02 -17.22
CA SER A 142 -25.79 -1.20 -16.59
C SER A 142 -27.04 -1.21 -17.47
N LYS A 143 -28.18 -1.60 -16.89
CA LYS A 143 -29.49 -1.46 -17.55
C LYS A 143 -30.23 -0.30 -16.89
N VAL A 144 -30.73 0.63 -17.68
CA VAL A 144 -31.70 1.63 -17.22
C VAL A 144 -33.06 0.94 -17.28
N THR A 145 -33.65 0.69 -16.12
CA THR A 145 -35.05 0.25 -16.02
C THR A 145 -35.93 1.50 -15.90
N GLY A 146 -36.91 1.61 -16.80
CA GLY A 146 -37.94 2.65 -16.78
C GLY A 146 -39.11 2.29 -15.88
#